data_AF-U7QW24-F1
#
_entry.id   AF-U7QW24-F1
#
_cell.length_a   1.000
_cell.length_b   1.000
_cell.length_c   1.000
_cell.angle_alpha   90.00
_cell.angle_beta   90.00
_cell.angle_gamma   90.00
#
_symmetry.space_group_name_H-M   'P 1'
#
loop_
_entity.id
_entity.type
_entity.pdbx_description
1 polymer ?
#
loop_
_entity_poly.entity_id
_entity_poly.type
_entity_poly.pdbx_seq_one_letter_code
_entity_poly.pdbx_strand_id
1 'polypeptide(L)'
;MAFEQEIAGFKGKRLTDGQKSLVAMKEEIAAQLNQNILLEKANEQRELGKKLQEQTRDMVARTYSLQQDADNQIAQMTMPSAEYDQMIAEQQIRDDFRQRRWQLDKEVADKTSALYVEQTGILQSEQQRQLDIVKNTAQQKAEVEGSFSAG
;
A
#
# COMPACT_ATOMS: atom_id res chain seq x y z
N MET A 1 39.82 9.06 18.05
CA MET A 1 41.15 8.44 18.22
C MET A 1 41.81 8.77 19.56
N ALA A 2 41.79 10.02 20.03
CA ALA A 2 42.38 10.40 21.33
C ALA A 2 41.73 9.66 22.54
N PHE A 3 40.39 9.57 22.58
CA PHE A 3 39.67 8.90 23.66
C PHE A 3 39.94 7.38 23.74
N GLU A 4 40.02 6.70 22.60
CA GLU A 4 40.39 5.27 22.51
C GLU A 4 41.82 5.02 23.02
N GLN A 5 42.76 5.91 22.70
CA GLN A 5 44.15 5.84 23.16
C GLN A 5 44.26 6.13 24.67
N GLU A 6 43.48 7.08 25.18
CA GLU A 6 43.42 7.40 26.61
C GLU A 6 42.92 6.21 27.44
N ILE A 7 41.83 5.57 27.00
CA ILE A 7 41.31 4.33 27.61
C ILE A 7 42.30 3.17 27.47
N ALA A 8 42.99 3.03 26.33
CA ALA A 8 44.01 1.99 26.16
C ALA A 8 45.16 2.14 27.17
N GLY A 9 45.49 3.37 27.57
CA GLY A 9 46.50 3.69 28.59
C GLY A 9 46.12 3.26 30.02
N PHE A 10 44.87 2.85 30.25
CA PHE A 10 44.36 2.35 31.53
C PHE A 10 44.57 0.84 31.73
N LYS A 11 44.86 0.09 30.65
CA LYS A 11 45.02 -1.37 30.70
C LYS A 11 46.18 -1.79 31.63
N GLY A 12 45.91 -2.70 32.57
CA GLY A 12 46.90 -3.24 33.51
C GLY A 12 47.28 -2.31 34.68
N LYS A 13 46.59 -1.16 34.84
CA LYS A 13 46.80 -0.23 35.97
C LYS A 13 45.65 -0.29 36.97
N ARG A 14 45.92 0.05 38.22
CA ARG A 14 44.88 0.29 39.22
C ARG A 14 44.17 1.61 38.91
N LEU A 15 42.88 1.54 38.60
CA LEU A 15 42.09 2.68 38.13
C LEU A 15 41.47 3.47 39.27
N THR A 16 41.39 4.79 39.09
CA THR A 16 40.53 5.66 39.90
C THR A 16 39.06 5.43 39.54
N ASP A 17 38.14 5.86 40.40
CA ASP A 17 36.70 5.65 40.14
C ASP A 17 36.22 6.43 38.90
N GLY A 18 36.79 7.60 38.63
CA GLY A 18 36.56 8.34 37.39
C GLY A 18 37.02 7.58 36.15
N GLN A 19 38.19 6.92 36.20
CA GLN A 19 38.70 6.10 35.10
C GLN A 19 37.85 4.84 34.88
N LYS A 20 37.37 4.18 35.94
CA LYS A 20 36.42 3.07 35.83
C LYS A 20 35.11 3.51 35.17
N SER A 21 34.59 4.68 35.54
CA SER A 21 33.38 5.26 34.95
C SER A 21 33.56 5.55 33.45
N LEU A 22 34.72 6.08 33.03
CA LEU A 22 35.03 6.31 31.62
C LEU A 22 35.09 5.01 30.80
N VAL A 23 35.67 3.94 31.37
CA VAL A 23 35.68 2.61 30.72
C VAL A 23 34.26 2.06 30.59
N ALA A 24 33.44 2.15 31.65
CA ALA A 24 32.05 1.69 31.62
C ALA A 24 31.20 2.47 30.58
N MET A 25 31.35 3.79 30.52
CA MET A 25 30.66 4.61 29.51
C MET A 25 31.08 4.24 28.08
N LYS A 26 32.36 3.92 27.84
CA LYS A 26 32.82 3.43 26.53
C LYS A 26 32.11 2.14 26.15
N GLU A 27 32.02 1.18 27.07
CA GLU A 27 31.35 -0.10 26.84
C GLU A 27 29.86 0.10 26.55
N GLU A 28 29.21 1.00 27.28
CA GLU A 28 27.79 1.34 27.07
C GLU A 28 27.56 2.01 25.70
N ILE A 29 28.40 2.99 25.32
CA ILE A 29 28.33 3.63 24.00
C ILE A 29 28.55 2.59 22.89
N ALA A 30 29.53 1.69 23.04
CA ALA A 30 29.76 0.63 22.07
C ALA A 30 28.56 -0.31 21.94
N ALA A 31 27.90 -0.64 23.05
CA ALA A 31 26.67 -1.44 23.05
C ALA A 31 25.52 -0.71 22.34
N GLN A 32 25.32 0.58 22.61
CA GLN A 32 24.30 1.40 21.94
C GLN A 32 24.56 1.56 20.44
N LEU A 33 25.82 1.78 20.03
CA LEU A 33 26.19 1.84 18.60
C LEU A 33 25.91 0.52 17.90
N ASN A 34 26.23 -0.62 18.52
CA ASN A 34 25.89 -1.93 17.98
C ASN A 34 24.38 -2.12 17.84
N GLN A 35 23.59 -1.68 18.82
CA GLN A 35 22.12 -1.71 18.72
C GLN A 35 21.62 -0.84 17.56
N ASN A 36 22.16 0.36 17.40
CA ASN A 36 21.79 1.26 16.30
C ASN A 36 22.10 0.64 14.94
N ILE A 37 23.29 0.03 14.77
CA ILE A 37 23.64 -0.69 13.53
C ILE A 37 22.64 -1.81 13.22
N LEU A 38 22.21 -2.56 14.24
CA LEU A 38 21.20 -3.61 14.07
C LEU A 38 19.83 -3.04 13.69
N LEU A 39 19.42 -1.92 14.30
CA LEU A 39 18.18 -1.23 13.98
C LEU A 39 18.20 -0.62 12.58
N GLU A 40 19.31 -0.02 12.17
CA GLU A 40 19.51 0.51 10.81
C GLU A 40 19.37 -0.60 9.78
N LYS A 41 20.06 -1.73 9.98
CA LYS A 41 19.96 -2.89 9.09
C LYS A 41 18.53 -3.44 9.03
N ALA A 42 17.83 -3.50 10.17
CA ALA A 42 16.43 -3.95 10.20
C ALA A 42 15.50 -2.96 9.47
N ASN A 43 15.75 -1.66 9.56
CA ASN A 43 15.01 -0.63 8.84
C ASN A 43 15.26 -0.72 7.33
N GLU A 44 16.52 -0.87 6.89
CA GLU A 44 16.87 -1.07 5.48
C GLU A 44 16.18 -2.31 4.88
N GLN A 45 16.18 -3.43 5.62
CA GLN A 45 15.49 -4.65 5.20
C GLN A 45 13.98 -4.43 5.10
N ARG A 46 13.39 -3.70 6.04
CA ARG A 46 11.95 -3.37 6.01
C ARG A 46 11.61 -2.51 4.79
N GLU A 47 12.40 -1.49 4.49
CA GLU A 47 12.18 -0.62 3.33
C GLU A 47 12.37 -1.37 2.00
N LEU A 48 13.37 -2.24 1.91
CA LEU A 48 13.53 -3.13 0.76
C LEU A 48 12.31 -4.04 0.59
N GLY A 49 11.82 -4.63 1.68
CA GLY A 49 10.62 -5.48 1.68
C GLY A 49 9.39 -4.74 1.18
N LYS A 50 9.14 -3.51 1.65
CA LYS A 50 8.05 -2.66 1.17
C LYS A 50 8.16 -2.39 -0.33
N LYS A 51 9.37 -2.02 -0.80
CA LYS A 51 9.60 -1.71 -2.21
C LYS A 51 9.37 -2.92 -3.12
N LEU A 52 9.83 -4.10 -2.71
CA LEU A 52 9.58 -5.34 -3.45
C LEU A 52 8.09 -5.69 -3.48
N GLN A 53 7.38 -5.54 -2.36
CA GLN A 53 5.95 -5.75 -2.29
C GLN A 53 5.18 -4.81 -3.23
N GLU A 54 5.56 -3.53 -3.28
CA GLU A 54 5.00 -2.55 -4.22
C GLU A 54 5.25 -2.97 -5.68
N GLN A 55 6.49 -3.34 -6.02
CA GLN A 55 6.83 -3.79 -7.37
C GLN A 55 6.07 -5.06 -7.80
N THR A 56 5.94 -6.04 -6.90
CA THR A 56 5.16 -7.26 -7.16
C THR A 56 3.70 -6.92 -7.41
N ARG A 57 3.13 -6.03 -6.60
CA ARG A 57 1.74 -5.60 -6.76
C ARG A 57 1.53 -4.88 -8.09
N ASP A 58 2.40 -3.95 -8.46
CA ASP A 58 2.32 -3.21 -9.72
C ASP A 58 2.39 -4.15 -10.92
N MET A 59 3.25 -5.16 -10.84
CA MET A 59 3.36 -6.20 -11.87
C MET A 59 2.05 -6.98 -12.00
N VAL A 60 1.49 -7.47 -10.89
CA VAL A 60 0.21 -8.19 -10.89
C VAL A 60 -0.94 -7.31 -11.41
N ALA A 61 -0.98 -6.03 -11.02
CA ALA A 61 -1.98 -5.09 -11.49
C ALA A 61 -1.89 -4.86 -13.00
N ARG A 62 -0.68 -4.75 -13.57
CA ARG A 62 -0.47 -4.68 -15.02
C ARG A 62 -0.91 -5.95 -15.73
N THR A 63 -0.59 -7.12 -15.19
CA THR A 63 -1.04 -8.39 -15.77
C THR A 63 -2.57 -8.48 -15.79
N TYR A 64 -3.23 -8.08 -14.69
CA TYR A 64 -4.69 -8.04 -14.63
C TYR A 64 -5.27 -7.05 -15.66
N SER A 65 -4.70 -5.85 -15.79
CA SER A 65 -5.13 -4.86 -16.79
C SER A 65 -5.01 -5.39 -18.21
N LEU A 66 -3.90 -6.07 -18.54
CA LEU A 66 -3.71 -6.67 -19.86
C LEU A 66 -4.75 -7.76 -20.16
N GLN A 67 -5.07 -8.60 -19.17
CA GLN A 67 -6.10 -9.61 -19.33
C GLN A 67 -7.48 -8.97 -19.55
N GLN A 68 -7.80 -7.96 -18.75
CA GLN A 68 -9.04 -7.21 -18.87
C GLN A 68 -9.17 -6.50 -20.22
N ASP A 69 -8.09 -5.90 -20.73
CA ASP A 69 -8.07 -5.26 -22.04
C ASP A 69 -8.33 -6.28 -23.17
N ALA A 70 -7.74 -7.47 -23.07
CA ALA A 70 -7.98 -8.55 -24.02
C ALA A 70 -9.43 -9.05 -23.96
N ASP A 71 -9.98 -9.23 -22.75
CA ASP A 71 -11.38 -9.62 -22.55
C ASP A 71 -12.34 -8.55 -23.10
N ASN A 72 -12.00 -7.27 -22.91
CA ASN A 72 -12.78 -6.14 -23.42
C ASN A 72 -12.78 -6.10 -24.94
N GLN A 73 -11.65 -6.39 -25.62
CA GLN A 73 -11.61 -6.49 -27.08
C GLN A 73 -12.56 -7.57 -27.60
N ILE A 74 -12.62 -8.72 -26.93
CA ILE A 74 -13.54 -9.81 -27.30
C ILE A 74 -14.99 -9.40 -27.02
N ALA A 75 -15.26 -8.80 -25.86
CA ALA A 75 -16.60 -8.35 -25.49
C ALA A 75 -17.11 -7.28 -26.46
N GLN A 76 -16.27 -6.34 -26.89
CA GLN A 76 -16.64 -5.31 -27.87
C GLN A 76 -17.15 -5.90 -29.19
N MET A 77 -16.63 -7.06 -29.59
CA MET A 77 -17.02 -7.74 -30.83
C MET A 77 -18.24 -8.64 -30.68
N THR A 78 -18.55 -9.09 -29.46
CA THR A 78 -19.52 -10.17 -29.19
C THR A 78 -20.74 -9.73 -28.39
N MET A 79 -20.65 -8.59 -27.69
CA MET A 79 -21.69 -8.06 -26.82
C MET A 79 -22.45 -6.92 -27.51
N PRO A 80 -23.75 -6.75 -27.24
CA PRO A 80 -24.47 -5.54 -27.62
C PRO A 80 -23.79 -4.27 -27.11
N SER A 81 -23.76 -3.20 -27.92
CA SER A 81 -23.06 -1.95 -27.57
C SER A 81 -23.46 -1.39 -26.21
N ALA A 82 -24.76 -1.41 -25.88
CA ALA A 82 -25.26 -0.88 -24.61
C ALA A 82 -24.79 -1.70 -23.40
N GLU A 83 -24.76 -3.03 -23.52
CA GLU A 83 -24.26 -3.93 -22.48
C GLU A 83 -22.73 -3.78 -22.32
N TYR A 84 -22.02 -3.61 -23.44
CA TYR A 84 -20.58 -3.35 -23.44
C TYR A 84 -20.24 -2.03 -22.72
N ASP A 85 -20.94 -0.95 -23.04
CA ASP A 85 -20.73 0.36 -22.40
C ASP A 85 -20.99 0.30 -20.89
N GLN A 86 -22.05 -0.40 -20.47
CA GLN A 86 -22.32 -0.63 -19.06
C GLN A 86 -21.19 -1.43 -18.39
N MET A 87 -20.76 -2.52 -19.02
CA MET A 87 -19.67 -3.36 -18.51
C MET A 87 -18.39 -2.55 -18.30
N ILE A 88 -17.99 -1.74 -19.28
CA ILE A 88 -16.79 -0.88 -19.19
C ILE A 88 -16.92 0.14 -18.04
N ALA A 89 -18.08 0.78 -17.90
CA ALA A 89 -18.31 1.73 -16.81
C ALA A 89 -18.23 1.05 -15.42
N GLU A 90 -18.84 -0.13 -15.26
CA GLU A 90 -18.75 -0.90 -14.02
C GLU A 90 -17.31 -1.34 -13.70
N GLN A 91 -16.56 -1.76 -14.71
CA GLN A 91 -15.15 -2.13 -14.57
C GLN A 91 -14.30 -0.94 -14.09
N GLN A 92 -14.44 0.23 -14.73
CA GLN A 92 -13.71 1.45 -14.36
C GLN A 92 -13.96 1.85 -12.90
N ILE A 93 -15.22 1.79 -12.44
CA ILE A 93 -15.57 2.04 -11.04
C ILE A 93 -14.85 1.04 -10.12
N ARG A 94 -14.90 -0.25 -10.45
CA ARG A 94 -14.25 -1.28 -9.61
C ARG A 94 -12.74 -1.06 -9.50
N ASP A 95 -12.10 -0.65 -10.58
CA ASP A 95 -10.65 -0.42 -10.60
C ASP A 95 -10.26 0.86 -9.86
N ASP A 96 -11.00 1.96 -10.01
CA ASP A 96 -10.78 3.19 -9.23
C ASP A 96 -10.89 2.91 -7.71
N PHE A 97 -11.94 2.23 -7.27
CA PHE A 97 -12.09 1.90 -5.85
C PHE A 97 -11.07 0.87 -5.34
N ARG A 98 -10.57 -0.02 -6.20
CA ARG A 98 -9.45 -0.92 -5.87
C ARG A 98 -8.17 -0.11 -5.60
N GLN A 99 -7.91 0.93 -6.39
CA GLN A 99 -6.77 1.83 -6.20
C GLN A 99 -6.93 2.69 -4.93
N ARG A 100 -8.12 3.25 -4.68
CA ARG A 100 -8.38 4.03 -3.46
C ARG A 100 -8.18 3.22 -2.19
N ARG A 101 -8.71 1.99 -2.13
CA ARG A 101 -8.50 1.07 -1.01
C ARG A 101 -7.02 0.78 -0.78
N TRP A 102 -6.27 0.62 -1.87
CA TRP A 102 -4.83 0.43 -1.76
C TRP A 102 -4.09 1.64 -1.20
N GLN A 103 -4.45 2.83 -1.65
CA GLN A 103 -3.83 4.05 -1.16
C GLN A 103 -4.11 4.22 0.33
N LEU A 104 -5.35 3.98 0.77
CA LEU A 104 -5.71 3.92 2.19
C LEU A 104 -4.87 2.86 2.93
N ASP A 105 -4.66 1.70 2.30
CA ASP A 105 -3.85 0.63 2.86
C ASP A 105 -2.38 1.00 3.05
N LYS A 106 -1.86 1.87 2.20
CA LYS A 106 -0.49 2.37 2.28
C LYS A 106 -0.35 3.46 3.35
N GLU A 107 -1.34 4.33 3.45
CA GLU A 107 -1.31 5.51 4.33
C GLU A 107 -1.59 5.18 5.80
N VAL A 108 -2.44 4.19 6.06
CA VAL A 108 -2.86 3.86 7.43
C VAL A 108 -2.26 2.53 7.87
N ALA A 109 -1.27 2.60 8.76
CA ALA A 109 -0.61 1.40 9.29
C ALA A 109 -1.52 0.55 10.19
N ASP A 110 -2.31 1.21 11.06
CA ASP A 110 -3.24 0.53 11.97
C ASP A 110 -4.60 0.29 11.30
N LYS A 111 -4.78 -0.95 10.83
CA LYS A 111 -6.01 -1.44 10.17
C LYS A 111 -7.19 -1.63 11.12
N THR A 112 -6.97 -1.46 12.42
CA THR A 112 -8.01 -1.55 13.45
C THR A 112 -8.46 -0.18 13.94
N SER A 113 -7.78 0.89 13.50
CA SER A 113 -8.14 2.26 13.86
C SER A 113 -9.54 2.63 13.37
N ALA A 114 -10.26 3.44 14.15
CA ALA A 114 -11.58 3.93 13.79
C ALA A 114 -11.58 4.65 12.42
N LEU A 115 -10.53 5.42 12.13
CA LEU A 115 -10.34 6.08 10.85
C LEU A 115 -10.29 5.08 9.68
N TYR A 116 -9.52 3.99 9.81
CA TYR A 116 -9.42 2.99 8.75
C TYR A 116 -10.77 2.28 8.52
N VAL A 117 -11.46 1.92 9.60
CA VAL A 117 -12.79 1.27 9.54
C VAL A 117 -13.82 2.20 8.90
N GLU A 118 -13.83 3.48 9.27
CA GLU A 118 -14.74 4.46 8.69
C GLU A 118 -14.47 4.67 7.19
N GLN A 119 -13.21 4.91 6.81
CA GLN A 119 -12.83 5.15 5.41
C GLN A 119 -13.10 3.93 4.52
N THR A 120 -12.86 2.71 5.00
CA THR A 120 -13.21 1.49 4.25
C THR A 120 -14.72 1.35 4.06
N GLY A 121 -15.52 1.68 5.08
CA GLY A 121 -16.98 1.72 4.97
C GLY A 121 -17.49 2.76 3.95
N ILE A 122 -16.93 3.97 3.97
CA ILE A 122 -17.24 5.02 2.99
C ILE A 122 -16.91 4.54 1.57
N LEU A 123 -15.69 4.03 1.35
CA LEU A 123 -15.27 3.54 0.03
C LEU A 123 -16.20 2.42 -0.49
N GLN A 124 -16.65 1.52 0.38
CA GLN A 124 -17.58 0.46 0.00
C GLN A 124 -18.96 1.02 -0.37
N SER A 125 -19.50 1.92 0.45
CA SER A 125 -20.80 2.55 0.21
C SER A 125 -20.81 3.35 -1.09
N GLU A 126 -19.78 4.16 -1.33
CA GLU A 126 -19.67 4.96 -2.54
C GLU A 126 -19.47 4.10 -3.79
N GLN A 127 -18.68 3.03 -3.70
CA GLN A 127 -18.54 2.10 -4.83
C GLN A 127 -19.89 1.50 -5.22
N GLN A 128 -20.65 1.03 -4.23
CA GLN A 128 -21.96 0.44 -4.49
C GLN A 128 -22.91 1.46 -5.13
N ARG A 129 -22.96 2.69 -4.58
CA ARG A 129 -23.79 3.75 -5.13
C ARG A 129 -23.44 4.05 -6.59
N GLN A 130 -22.16 4.12 -6.94
CA GLN A 130 -21.75 4.38 -8.32
C GLN A 130 -22.11 3.22 -9.26
N LEU A 131 -21.96 1.96 -8.81
CA LEU A 131 -22.39 0.80 -9.58
C LEU A 131 -23.92 0.79 -9.81
N ASP A 132 -24.70 1.15 -8.79
CA ASP A 132 -26.16 1.22 -8.90
C ASP A 132 -26.60 2.31 -9.87
N ILE A 133 -25.93 3.47 -9.89
CA ILE A 133 -26.20 4.53 -10.86
C ILE A 133 -25.98 4.03 -12.29
N VAL A 134 -24.86 3.35 -12.57
CA VAL A 134 -24.57 2.80 -13.90
C VAL A 134 -25.63 1.80 -14.33
N LYS A 135 -26.00 0.87 -13.45
CA LYS A 135 -27.03 -0.15 -13.73
C LYS A 135 -28.40 0.45 -13.98
N ASN A 136 -28.84 1.36 -13.12
CA ASN A 136 -30.14 2.01 -13.24
C ASN A 136 -30.22 2.87 -14.52
N THR A 137 -29.12 3.55 -14.87
CA THR A 137 -29.04 4.33 -16.11
C THR A 137 -29.15 3.44 -17.35
N ALA A 138 -28.49 2.28 -17.36
CA ALA A 138 -28.58 1.33 -18.46
C ALA A 138 -30.01 0.75 -18.61
N GLN A 139 -30.65 0.41 -17.49
CA GLN A 139 -32.05 -0.05 -17.48
C GLN A 139 -33.01 1.01 -18.03
N GLN A 140 -32.90 2.26 -17.56
CA GLN A 140 -33.75 3.37 -18.04
C GLN A 140 -33.58 3.61 -19.54
N LYS A 141 -32.35 3.52 -20.08
CA LYS A 141 -32.12 3.64 -21.52
C LYS A 141 -32.82 2.52 -22.30
N ALA A 142 -32.70 1.28 -21.85
CA ALA A 142 -33.34 0.13 -22.48
C ALA A 142 -34.88 0.25 -22.50
N GLU A 143 -35.48 0.74 -21.41
CA GLU A 143 -36.93 0.99 -21.33
C GLU A 143 -37.41 2.06 -22.31
N VAL A 144 -36.65 3.15 -22.47
CA VAL A 144 -36.99 4.24 -23.40
C VAL A 144 -36.87 3.77 -24.86
N GLU A 145 -35.80 3.05 -25.21
CA GLU A 145 -35.60 2.51 -26.56
C GLU A 145 -36.65 1.44 -26.92
N GLY A 146 -37.01 0.58 -25.95
CA GLY A 146 -38.09 -0.38 -26.10
C GLY A 146 -39.47 0.26 -26.25
N SER A 147 -39.72 1.38 -25.56
CA SER A 147 -40.97 2.13 -25.68
C SER A 147 -41.10 2.88 -27.01
N PHE A 148 -39.98 3.37 -27.56
CA PHE A 148 -39.97 4.08 -28.85
C PHE A 148 -40.10 3.13 -30.05
N SER A 149 -39.66 1.88 -29.94
CA SER A 149 -39.78 0.87 -31.01
C SER A 149 -41.14 0.16 -31.04
N ALA A 150 -41.98 0.34 -30.02
CA ALA A 150 -43.31 -0.27 -29.89
C ALA A 150 -44.49 0.66 -30.25
N GLY A 151 -44.24 1.92 -30.61
CA GLY A 151 -45.25 2.91 -31.05
C GLY A 151 -45.18 3.20 -32.54
#